data_AF-A0A951HDJ7-F1
#
_entry.id   AF-A0A951HDJ7-F1
#
_cell.length_a   1.000
_cell.length_b   1.000
_cell.length_c   1.000
_cell.angle_alpha   90.00
_cell.angle_beta   90.00
_cell.angle_gamma   90.00
#
_symmetry.space_group_name_H-M   'P 1'
#
loop_
_entity.id
_entity.type
_entity.pdbx_description
1 polymer ?
#
loop_
_entity_poly.entity_id
_entity_poly.type
_entity_poly.pdbx_seq_one_letter_code
_entity_poly.pdbx_strand_id
1 'polypeptide(L)'
;MKVQSRSLCLILMLVLGTLNLPLCQADEQFGGTYHIPAGAGPALDLTLQQDAAGNATGTLSNAQMTFQVEGKMLQEGEAKGKMIAGTLHNEQATMFFAAQKHPDGRIEFVFIQPNAEGKPDLTKTNTVIFPAAGGAPGGGNGDAAGANPTGVAPTDAVPGGNAGGAYAGIFKSADMTIESRNAAGHYVGTISFNGQTFKFTGQPQGDGLEGTFENKDDKFPFTASLNGNTLTFVTAGTTYQLAKQNPKPATNPLAKPQSAKPQSANPLAKPPAHNPLAKPSGTSPTAITKPANPVVHTASWKTYKHPAGLSMRYPAEWTLKEMPGMLQLVPPDTAANAAGPTEAYLVSAQQVGNITSAQDPRFIQAIELIVSKLFPFMQRVGDMEQVRAGNEPGVALQWEGKNPTGMTVHAQVFATVLKGFGVSVFAVGDKNRVAARDKITRGIFTSFGAFEGEKDPQLVGHWQSGVADNGMMIKDAAGRVSTTSASDSSTRYTFSPDGTVAKVSHSRTIVNAPGVSLDTGDSYETTKGTWAAGGGKLVVFWENGNANEWTYEVVAEPGQSRRVRLHAGQGGMVLGEING
;
A
#
# COMPACT_ATOMS: atom_id res chain seq x y z
N MET A 1 -36.62 -3.21 16.28
CA MET A 1 -35.51 -3.63 15.39
C MET A 1 -34.29 -2.77 15.70
N LYS A 2 -33.09 -3.33 15.88
CA LYS A 2 -31.83 -2.58 15.91
C LYS A 2 -31.13 -2.78 14.56
N VAL A 3 -31.00 -1.72 13.77
CA VAL A 3 -30.21 -1.73 12.53
C VAL A 3 -28.81 -1.18 12.85
N GLN A 4 -27.77 -1.83 12.35
CA GLN A 4 -26.38 -1.38 12.55
C GLN A 4 -26.09 -0.15 11.69
N SER A 5 -25.44 0.86 12.26
CA SER A 5 -24.85 1.99 11.49
C SER A 5 -23.33 1.86 11.47
N ARG A 6 -22.75 1.67 10.28
CA ARG A 6 -21.31 1.55 10.03
C ARG A 6 -20.98 1.95 8.59
N SER A 7 -20.89 3.26 8.28
CA SER A 7 -20.65 3.69 6.87
C SER A 7 -19.81 4.95 6.63
N LEU A 8 -19.43 5.74 7.65
CA LEU A 8 -18.50 6.85 7.44
C LEU A 8 -17.37 6.89 8.49
N CYS A 9 -17.72 6.85 9.77
CA CYS A 9 -16.73 6.69 10.84
C CYS A 9 -15.91 5.38 10.67
N LEU A 10 -16.53 4.31 10.16
CA LEU A 10 -15.82 3.06 9.88
C LEU A 10 -14.78 3.20 8.76
N ILE A 11 -15.02 4.00 7.70
CA ILE A 11 -14.08 4.13 6.59
C ILE A 11 -12.80 4.87 7.02
N LEU A 12 -12.91 5.79 8.00
CA LEU A 12 -11.75 6.46 8.60
C LEU A 12 -11.08 5.64 9.73
N MET A 13 -11.76 4.65 10.30
CA MET A 13 -11.23 3.78 11.36
C MET A 13 -10.73 2.40 10.87
N LEU A 14 -11.14 1.92 9.69
CA LEU A 14 -10.70 0.60 9.18
C LEU A 14 -9.21 0.54 8.80
N VAL A 15 -8.49 1.65 8.95
CA VAL A 15 -7.03 1.76 8.80
C VAL A 15 -6.32 1.73 10.17
N LEU A 16 -7.04 1.78 11.31
CA LEU A 16 -6.48 2.08 12.65
C LEU A 16 -7.11 1.28 13.84
N GLY A 17 -7.13 -0.06 13.77
CA GLY A 17 -6.82 -0.97 14.91
C GLY A 17 -7.89 -1.41 15.96
N THR A 18 -7.53 -2.46 16.73
CA THR A 18 -8.21 -3.11 17.90
C THR A 18 -9.47 -3.97 17.58
N LEU A 19 -9.90 -5.04 18.29
CA LEU A 19 -9.45 -5.94 19.42
C LEU A 19 -10.32 -7.25 19.34
N ASN A 20 -10.23 -8.38 20.07
CA ASN A 20 -9.46 -8.89 21.24
C ASN A 20 -9.45 -10.47 21.25
N LEU A 21 -8.88 -11.10 22.30
CA LEU A 21 -8.68 -12.55 22.56
C LEU A 21 -9.95 -13.45 22.61
N PRO A 22 -9.80 -14.77 22.31
CA PRO A 22 -9.68 -15.78 23.38
C PRO A 22 -8.40 -16.66 23.30
N LEU A 23 -8.32 -17.66 24.19
CA LEU A 23 -7.20 -18.62 24.37
C LEU A 23 -6.53 -19.09 23.07
N CYS A 24 -5.20 -18.98 23.01
CA CYS A 24 -4.40 -19.40 21.86
C CYS A 24 -4.43 -20.93 21.65
N GLN A 25 -5.28 -21.38 20.74
CA GLN A 25 -4.75 -22.29 19.72
C GLN A 25 -3.71 -21.50 18.91
N ALA A 26 -2.64 -22.14 18.46
CA ALA A 26 -1.92 -21.60 17.32
C ALA A 26 -2.87 -21.75 16.12
N ASP A 27 -3.28 -20.64 15.50
CA ASP A 27 -3.95 -20.70 14.20
C ASP A 27 -3.12 -21.57 13.26
N GLU A 28 -3.74 -22.44 12.46
CA GLU A 28 -3.04 -23.15 11.37
C GLU A 28 -2.64 -22.14 10.29
N GLN A 29 -1.55 -21.42 10.53
CA GLN A 29 -1.17 -20.27 9.72
C GLN A 29 -0.75 -20.72 8.34
N PHE A 30 0.07 -21.76 8.24
CA PHE A 30 0.54 -22.30 6.97
C PHE A 30 -0.27 -23.48 6.44
N GLY A 31 -1.25 -23.98 7.20
CA GLY A 31 -2.12 -25.09 6.77
C GLY A 31 -2.88 -24.79 5.49
N GLY A 32 -2.98 -25.78 4.60
CA GLY A 32 -3.76 -25.73 3.35
C GLY A 32 -3.06 -26.34 2.14
N THR A 33 -3.80 -26.46 1.04
CA THR A 33 -3.26 -26.78 -0.29
C THR A 33 -3.28 -25.52 -1.15
N TYR A 34 -2.17 -25.26 -1.82
CA TYR A 34 -1.87 -24.06 -2.59
C TYR A 34 -1.44 -24.48 -3.99
N HIS A 35 -2.16 -24.03 -5.01
CA HIS A 35 -1.93 -24.42 -6.40
C HIS A 35 -1.42 -23.24 -7.23
N ILE A 36 -0.39 -23.49 -8.04
CA ILE A 36 0.03 -22.64 -9.15
C ILE A 36 -0.20 -23.44 -10.44
N PRO A 37 -1.12 -23.01 -11.33
CA PRO A 37 -1.39 -23.70 -12.57
C PRO A 37 -0.18 -23.65 -13.52
N ALA A 38 -0.15 -24.55 -14.51
CA ALA A 38 0.95 -24.65 -15.47
C ALA A 38 1.05 -23.41 -16.38
N GLY A 39 1.87 -22.44 -15.96
CA GLY A 39 2.34 -21.29 -16.75
C GLY A 39 3.68 -21.59 -17.42
N ALA A 40 4.67 -20.69 -17.24
CA ALA A 40 6.05 -20.76 -17.72
C ALA A 40 6.68 -22.16 -17.77
N GLY A 41 6.43 -22.93 -16.72
CA GLY A 41 6.97 -24.26 -16.50
C GLY A 41 5.98 -25.12 -15.71
N PRO A 42 6.45 -26.00 -14.81
CA PRO A 42 5.58 -26.93 -14.12
C PRO A 42 4.49 -26.22 -13.30
N ALA A 43 3.27 -26.77 -13.32
CA ALA A 43 2.31 -26.52 -12.24
C ALA A 43 2.94 -26.94 -10.90
N LEU A 44 2.68 -26.20 -9.84
CA LEU A 44 3.21 -26.48 -8.51
C LEU A 44 2.06 -26.59 -7.50
N ASP A 45 1.95 -27.77 -6.90
CA ASP A 45 1.04 -28.07 -5.80
C ASP A 45 1.84 -28.10 -4.50
N LEU A 46 1.61 -27.15 -3.61
CA LEU A 46 2.14 -27.11 -2.25
C LEU A 46 1.03 -27.44 -1.27
N THR A 47 1.08 -28.60 -0.63
CA THR A 47 0.22 -28.93 0.52
C THR A 47 1.04 -28.84 1.80
N LEU A 48 0.50 -28.15 2.80
CA LEU A 48 1.10 -27.98 4.12
C LEU A 48 0.07 -28.31 5.22
N GLN A 49 0.53 -29.00 6.24
CA GLN A 49 -0.14 -29.20 7.53
C GLN A 49 0.76 -28.64 8.63
N GLN A 50 0.17 -27.99 9.63
CA GLN A 50 0.94 -27.33 10.70
C GLN A 50 0.47 -27.82 12.07
N ASP A 51 1.39 -28.39 12.85
CA ASP A 51 1.07 -28.88 14.18
C ASP A 51 1.05 -27.75 15.24
N ALA A 52 0.51 -28.06 16.42
CA ALA A 52 0.44 -27.12 17.54
C ALA A 52 1.80 -26.74 18.16
N ALA A 53 2.89 -27.42 17.77
CA ALA A 53 4.27 -27.06 18.13
C ALA A 53 4.95 -26.18 17.05
N GLY A 54 4.24 -25.84 15.98
CA GLY A 54 4.72 -25.02 14.86
C GLY A 54 5.57 -25.77 13.85
N ASN A 55 5.62 -27.10 13.89
CA ASN A 55 6.23 -27.89 12.81
C ASN A 55 5.29 -27.88 11.59
N ALA A 56 5.84 -27.79 10.39
CA ALA A 56 5.11 -27.77 9.14
C ALA A 56 5.55 -28.96 8.27
N THR A 57 4.63 -29.89 8.02
CA THR A 57 4.85 -31.10 7.21
C THR A 57 3.97 -31.07 5.97
N GLY A 58 4.45 -31.58 4.83
CA GLY A 58 3.66 -31.50 3.61
C GLY A 58 4.33 -32.07 2.37
N THR A 59 3.81 -31.70 1.21
CA THR A 59 4.35 -32.09 -0.11
C THR A 59 4.40 -30.90 -1.04
N LEU A 60 5.48 -30.78 -1.80
CA LEU A 60 5.57 -29.91 -2.96
C LEU A 60 5.74 -30.78 -4.21
N SER A 61 4.77 -30.75 -5.12
CA SER A 61 4.74 -31.63 -6.30
C SER A 61 4.52 -30.87 -7.61
N ASN A 62 5.03 -31.45 -8.68
CA ASN A 62 4.64 -31.19 -10.06
C ASN A 62 4.52 -32.52 -10.83
N ALA A 63 4.28 -32.46 -12.15
CA ALA A 63 4.11 -33.63 -13.00
C ALA A 63 5.37 -34.52 -13.16
N GLN A 64 6.56 -34.07 -12.71
CA GLN A 64 7.84 -34.75 -12.88
C GLN A 64 8.50 -35.16 -11.55
N MET A 65 8.20 -34.47 -10.45
CA MET A 65 8.84 -34.66 -9.15
C MET A 65 7.92 -34.27 -7.99
N THR A 66 8.06 -34.98 -6.87
CA THR A 66 7.46 -34.62 -5.58
C THR A 66 8.56 -34.56 -4.53
N PHE A 67 8.56 -33.53 -3.71
CA PHE A 67 9.36 -33.39 -2.50
C PHE A 67 8.45 -33.50 -1.28
N GLN A 68 8.89 -34.22 -0.26
CA GLN A 68 8.35 -34.05 1.09
C GLN A 68 8.85 -32.72 1.65
N VAL A 69 7.98 -32.01 2.36
CA VAL A 69 8.27 -30.73 3.02
C VAL A 69 8.37 -30.99 4.51
N GLU A 70 9.51 -30.65 5.11
CA GLU A 70 9.70 -30.67 6.56
C GLU A 70 10.29 -29.33 7.01
N GLY A 71 9.52 -28.53 7.73
CA GLY A 71 9.98 -27.25 8.26
C GLY A 71 9.39 -26.92 9.62
N LYS A 72 9.76 -25.76 10.14
CA LYS A 72 9.30 -25.26 11.43
C LYS A 72 9.14 -23.74 11.41
N MET A 73 8.18 -23.25 12.20
CA MET A 73 8.04 -21.83 12.52
C MET A 73 9.33 -21.26 13.10
N LEU A 74 9.83 -20.20 12.46
CA LEU A 74 10.86 -19.34 13.03
C LEU A 74 10.18 -18.37 13.99
N GLN A 75 10.57 -18.42 15.27
CA GLN A 75 10.14 -17.43 16.27
C GLN A 75 11.07 -16.21 16.24
N GLU A 76 11.13 -15.51 15.09
CA GLU A 76 11.64 -14.13 15.11
C GLU A 76 10.69 -13.23 15.92
N GLY A 77 11.24 -12.19 16.55
CA GLY A 77 10.49 -11.27 17.41
C GLY A 77 9.32 -10.59 16.68
N GLU A 78 8.28 -10.25 17.45
CA GLU A 78 6.90 -9.94 17.03
C GLU A 78 6.70 -8.84 15.95
N ALA A 79 7.76 -8.10 15.59
CA ALA A 79 7.76 -7.04 14.60
C ALA A 79 7.97 -7.52 13.14
N LYS A 80 8.40 -8.78 12.92
CA LYS A 80 8.54 -9.37 11.59
C LYS A 80 7.42 -10.37 11.31
N GLY A 81 7.09 -10.55 10.03
CA GLY A 81 6.08 -11.52 9.60
C GLY A 81 6.47 -12.94 10.00
N LYS A 82 5.50 -13.71 10.51
CA LYS A 82 5.72 -15.10 10.91
C LYS A 82 6.14 -15.94 9.68
N MET A 83 7.25 -16.66 9.82
CA MET A 83 7.85 -17.48 8.75
C MET A 83 7.96 -18.94 9.19
N ILE A 84 7.93 -19.85 8.22
CA ILE A 84 8.45 -21.23 8.36
C ILE A 84 9.75 -21.37 7.55
N ALA A 85 10.67 -22.22 8.00
CA ALA A 85 11.84 -22.63 7.22
C ALA A 85 12.16 -24.11 7.43
N GLY A 86 12.82 -24.75 6.46
CA GLY A 86 13.01 -26.19 6.49
C GLY A 86 13.71 -26.78 5.27
N THR A 87 13.47 -28.07 5.02
CA THR A 87 13.98 -28.86 3.90
C THR A 87 12.87 -29.32 2.96
N LEU A 88 13.27 -29.53 1.71
CA LEU A 88 12.51 -30.23 0.68
C LEU A 88 13.32 -31.46 0.28
N HIS A 89 12.80 -32.67 0.42
CA HIS A 89 13.57 -33.89 0.13
C HIS A 89 12.81 -34.91 -0.73
N ASN A 90 13.54 -35.61 -1.59
CA ASN A 90 13.06 -36.76 -2.36
C ASN A 90 14.22 -37.74 -2.60
N GLU A 91 14.01 -38.80 -3.39
CA GLU A 91 15.04 -39.84 -3.62
C GLU A 91 16.28 -39.31 -4.37
N GLN A 92 16.16 -38.17 -5.07
CA GLN A 92 17.20 -37.63 -5.95
C GLN A 92 17.95 -36.43 -5.36
N ALA A 93 17.32 -35.65 -4.47
CA ALA A 93 17.89 -34.40 -3.97
C ALA A 93 17.31 -33.97 -2.61
N THR A 94 18.06 -33.10 -1.92
CA THR A 94 17.57 -32.27 -0.83
C THR A 94 17.83 -30.80 -1.16
N MET A 95 16.83 -29.95 -0.91
CA MET A 95 16.91 -28.50 -0.98
C MET A 95 16.42 -27.90 0.34
N PHE A 96 16.57 -26.59 0.50
CA PHE A 96 16.09 -25.87 1.67
C PHE A 96 15.04 -24.83 1.24
N PHE A 97 14.23 -24.39 2.20
CA PHE A 97 13.23 -23.36 1.94
C PHE A 97 13.00 -22.42 3.13
N ALA A 98 12.49 -21.23 2.83
CA ALA A 98 11.81 -20.36 3.76
C ALA A 98 10.48 -19.91 3.15
N ALA A 99 9.43 -19.73 3.95
CA ALA A 99 8.14 -19.25 3.46
C ALA A 99 7.45 -18.30 4.43
N GLN A 100 6.81 -17.28 3.89
CA GLN A 100 6.05 -16.25 4.61
C GLN A 100 4.62 -16.20 4.10
N LYS A 101 3.64 -16.20 5.00
CA LYS A 101 2.24 -15.96 4.62
C LYS A 101 1.92 -14.47 4.71
N HIS A 102 1.40 -13.93 3.62
CA HIS A 102 0.98 -12.54 3.51
C HIS A 102 -0.42 -12.33 4.14
N PRO A 103 -0.77 -11.11 4.59
CA PRO A 103 -2.08 -10.82 5.18
C PRO A 103 -3.29 -11.06 4.25
N ASP A 104 -3.06 -11.17 2.95
CA ASP A 104 -4.07 -11.52 1.93
C ASP A 104 -4.21 -13.04 1.70
N GLY A 105 -3.47 -13.86 2.45
CA GLY A 105 -3.53 -15.32 2.41
C GLY A 105 -2.56 -15.98 1.42
N ARG A 106 -1.84 -15.23 0.59
CA ARG A 106 -0.79 -15.76 -0.30
C ARG A 106 0.39 -16.30 0.52
N ILE A 107 1.08 -17.32 -0.01
CA ILE A 107 2.38 -17.76 0.52
C ILE A 107 3.48 -17.34 -0.45
N GLU A 108 4.43 -16.56 0.03
CA GLU A 108 5.71 -16.36 -0.64
C GLU A 108 6.67 -17.46 -0.17
N PHE A 109 7.21 -18.22 -1.12
CA PHE A 109 7.98 -19.44 -0.88
C PHE A 109 9.33 -19.33 -1.59
N VAL A 110 10.41 -19.28 -0.81
CA VAL A 110 11.78 -19.13 -1.29
C VAL A 110 12.47 -20.49 -1.26
N PHE A 111 12.79 -21.01 -2.43
CA PHE A 111 13.67 -22.15 -2.63
C PHE A 111 15.12 -21.73 -2.45
N ILE A 112 15.92 -22.57 -1.81
CA ILE A 112 17.34 -22.35 -1.56
C ILE A 112 18.08 -23.64 -1.93
N GLN A 113 18.92 -23.60 -2.96
CA GLN A 113 19.68 -24.79 -3.39
C GLN A 113 20.79 -25.14 -2.38
N PRO A 114 21.23 -26.40 -2.31
CA PRO A 114 22.46 -26.74 -1.59
C PRO A 114 23.71 -26.20 -2.32
N ASN A 115 24.73 -25.84 -1.54
CA ASN A 115 26.09 -25.62 -2.01
C ASN A 115 26.88 -26.95 -2.11
N ALA A 116 28.18 -26.89 -2.40
CA ALA A 116 29.02 -28.09 -2.54
C ALA A 116 29.18 -28.90 -1.23
N GLU A 117 28.95 -28.27 -0.07
CA GLU A 117 28.97 -28.91 1.25
C GLU A 117 27.57 -29.36 1.72
N GLY A 118 26.55 -29.31 0.84
CA GLY A 118 25.17 -29.70 1.17
C GLY A 118 24.41 -28.69 2.03
N LYS A 119 24.91 -27.45 2.17
CA LYS A 119 24.34 -26.38 3.01
C LYS A 119 23.50 -25.41 2.18
N PRO A 120 22.50 -24.71 2.76
CA PRO A 120 21.74 -23.68 2.05
C PRO A 120 22.61 -22.60 1.41
N ASP A 121 22.52 -22.45 0.08
CA ASP A 121 23.19 -21.42 -0.69
C ASP A 121 22.25 -20.24 -0.95
N LEU A 122 22.37 -19.20 -0.12
CA LEU A 122 21.56 -17.99 -0.22
C LEU A 122 21.85 -17.15 -1.50
N THR A 123 22.85 -17.52 -2.31
CA THR A 123 23.07 -16.92 -3.65
C THR A 123 22.30 -17.65 -4.75
N LYS A 124 21.80 -18.87 -4.48
CA LYS A 124 21.06 -19.72 -5.42
C LYS A 124 19.60 -19.90 -4.97
N THR A 125 18.89 -18.78 -4.87
CA THR A 125 17.48 -18.75 -4.46
C THR A 125 16.53 -18.54 -5.63
N ASN A 126 15.35 -19.19 -5.58
CA ASN A 126 14.21 -18.87 -6.45
C ASN A 126 12.99 -18.57 -5.58
N THR A 127 12.27 -17.48 -5.85
CA THR A 127 11.04 -17.14 -5.12
C THR A 127 9.81 -17.44 -5.96
N VAL A 128 8.83 -18.10 -5.36
CA VAL A 128 7.55 -18.46 -5.96
C VAL A 128 6.43 -17.95 -5.05
N ILE A 129 5.41 -17.31 -5.62
CA ILE A 129 4.27 -16.79 -4.85
C ILE A 129 3.04 -17.63 -5.17
N PHE A 130 2.61 -18.41 -4.20
CA PHE A 130 1.37 -19.16 -4.24
C PHE A 130 0.18 -18.22 -4.00
N PRO A 131 -0.88 -18.26 -4.83
CA PRO A 131 -2.09 -17.50 -4.59
C PRO A 131 -2.78 -17.96 -3.29
N ALA A 132 -3.57 -17.08 -2.69
CA ALA A 132 -4.44 -17.46 -1.58
C ALA A 132 -5.47 -18.49 -2.09
N ALA A 133 -5.57 -19.63 -1.40
CA ALA A 133 -6.51 -20.68 -1.78
C ALA A 133 -7.96 -20.16 -1.70
N GLY A 134 -8.62 -20.06 -2.86
CA GLY A 134 -10.07 -19.86 -2.90
C GLY A 134 -10.76 -21.05 -2.23
N GLY A 135 -11.72 -20.79 -1.34
CA GLY A 135 -12.39 -21.83 -0.53
C GLY A 135 -12.88 -23.00 -1.39
N ALA A 136 -12.48 -24.21 -1.03
CA ALA A 136 -12.50 -25.38 -1.91
C ALA A 136 -13.90 -25.72 -2.47
N PRO A 137 -14.00 -26.03 -3.79
CA PRO A 137 -15.17 -26.71 -4.33
C PRO A 137 -15.25 -28.14 -3.76
N GLY A 138 -16.44 -28.57 -3.36
CA GLY A 138 -16.69 -29.98 -3.03
C GLY A 138 -16.56 -30.87 -4.28
N GLY A 139 -15.91 -32.03 -4.14
CA GLY A 139 -15.56 -32.89 -5.27
C GLY A 139 -16.74 -33.65 -5.90
N GLY A 140 -16.53 -34.10 -7.15
CA GLY A 140 -17.42 -35.01 -7.87
C GLY A 140 -16.68 -35.69 -9.04
N ASN A 141 -16.81 -37.00 -9.17
CA ASN A 141 -16.19 -37.80 -10.23
C ASN A 141 -16.95 -37.68 -11.58
N GLY A 142 -16.24 -37.87 -12.69
CA GLY A 142 -16.84 -38.06 -14.02
C GLY A 142 -15.77 -38.37 -15.08
N ASP A 143 -15.90 -39.52 -15.76
CA ASP A 143 -14.86 -40.09 -16.63
C ASP A 143 -14.99 -39.75 -18.14
N ALA A 144 -13.91 -40.09 -18.87
CA ALA A 144 -13.86 -40.56 -20.26
C ALA A 144 -13.86 -39.57 -21.45
N ALA A 145 -12.63 -39.37 -21.99
CA ALA A 145 -12.19 -39.65 -23.37
C ALA A 145 -12.91 -39.07 -24.62
N GLY A 146 -12.13 -38.57 -25.60
CA GLY A 146 -12.63 -38.30 -26.95
C GLY A 146 -11.68 -37.63 -27.96
N ALA A 147 -10.81 -38.42 -28.60
CA ALA A 147 -10.21 -38.29 -29.95
C ALA A 147 -9.66 -36.94 -30.52
N ASN A 148 -8.63 -37.04 -31.37
CA ASN A 148 -8.00 -35.93 -32.11
C ASN A 148 -7.81 -36.31 -33.61
N PRO A 149 -8.17 -35.45 -34.57
CA PRO A 149 -7.73 -35.59 -35.97
C PRO A 149 -7.01 -34.34 -36.56
N THR A 150 -6.15 -34.61 -37.55
CA THR A 150 -5.13 -33.71 -38.10
C THR A 150 -5.61 -32.68 -39.15
N GLY A 151 -5.20 -31.42 -38.96
CA GLY A 151 -4.27 -30.68 -39.85
C GLY A 151 -4.69 -30.24 -41.27
N VAL A 152 -4.56 -28.93 -41.54
CA VAL A 152 -4.40 -28.31 -42.88
C VAL A 152 -3.42 -27.12 -42.77
N ALA A 153 -2.66 -26.81 -43.83
CA ALA A 153 -1.72 -25.68 -43.88
C ALA A 153 -2.41 -24.33 -44.20
N PRO A 154 -1.86 -23.18 -43.76
CA PRO A 154 -2.48 -21.87 -43.98
C PRO A 154 -2.23 -21.31 -45.38
N THR A 155 -3.22 -20.59 -45.92
CA THR A 155 -3.12 -19.72 -47.09
C THR A 155 -3.39 -18.26 -46.68
N ASP A 156 -2.76 -17.30 -47.37
CA ASP A 156 -2.88 -15.88 -47.04
C ASP A 156 -4.29 -15.32 -47.28
N ALA A 157 -4.94 -14.83 -46.22
CA ALA A 157 -6.19 -14.09 -46.30
C ALA A 157 -6.31 -13.05 -45.17
N VAL A 158 -6.73 -11.83 -45.52
CA VAL A 158 -7.11 -10.76 -44.57
C VAL A 158 -8.63 -10.68 -44.52
N PRO A 159 -9.27 -11.05 -43.39
CA PRO A 159 -10.27 -10.14 -42.83
C PRO A 159 -10.51 -10.21 -41.30
N GLY A 160 -11.01 -9.11 -40.75
CA GLY A 160 -12.25 -9.03 -39.96
C GLY A 160 -12.44 -9.85 -38.66
N GLY A 161 -12.82 -9.15 -37.58
CA GLY A 161 -13.51 -9.75 -36.42
C GLY A 161 -12.60 -10.25 -35.30
N ASN A 162 -11.94 -9.33 -34.57
CA ASN A 162 -11.08 -9.70 -33.45
C ASN A 162 -11.90 -10.18 -32.24
N ALA A 163 -12.02 -11.50 -32.08
CA ALA A 163 -12.51 -12.15 -30.87
C ALA A 163 -11.45 -11.98 -29.74
N GLY A 164 -11.41 -10.80 -29.14
CA GLY A 164 -10.40 -10.43 -28.16
C GLY A 164 -10.47 -11.29 -26.90
N GLY A 165 -9.59 -12.28 -26.79
CA GLY A 165 -9.42 -13.09 -25.57
C GLY A 165 -9.00 -12.25 -24.36
N ALA A 166 -8.97 -12.85 -23.17
CA ALA A 166 -8.83 -12.18 -21.87
C ALA A 166 -7.83 -11.00 -21.81
N TYR A 167 -6.62 -11.20 -22.36
CA TYR A 167 -5.54 -10.20 -22.36
C TYR A 167 -5.63 -9.13 -23.47
N ALA A 168 -6.65 -9.13 -24.32
CA ALA A 168 -6.88 -8.08 -25.31
C ALA A 168 -7.55 -6.86 -24.66
N GLY A 169 -7.05 -5.67 -24.96
CA GLY A 169 -7.51 -4.39 -24.41
C GLY A 169 -6.37 -3.43 -24.08
N ILE A 170 -6.72 -2.30 -23.47
CA ILE A 170 -5.77 -1.34 -22.92
C ILE A 170 -5.79 -1.49 -21.40
N PHE A 171 -4.63 -1.55 -20.76
CA PHE A 171 -4.46 -1.66 -19.30
C PHE A 171 -3.59 -0.50 -18.83
N LYS A 172 -3.95 0.15 -17.71
CA LYS A 172 -3.24 1.33 -17.20
C LYS A 172 -3.01 1.31 -15.69
N SER A 173 -1.84 1.78 -15.31
CA SER A 173 -1.44 2.20 -13.95
C SER A 173 -1.09 3.70 -13.98
N ALA A 174 -0.42 4.23 -12.95
CA ALA A 174 0.13 5.58 -13.00
C ALA A 174 1.29 5.68 -14.01
N ASP A 175 2.25 4.76 -13.92
CA ASP A 175 3.54 4.86 -14.62
C ASP A 175 3.61 4.06 -15.94
N MET A 176 2.70 3.09 -16.12
CA MET A 176 2.70 2.13 -17.23
C MET A 176 1.32 2.01 -17.90
N THR A 177 1.33 2.00 -19.25
CA THR A 177 0.20 1.59 -20.10
C THR A 177 0.61 0.36 -20.92
N ILE A 178 -0.27 -0.63 -21.05
CA ILE A 178 -0.10 -1.77 -21.96
C ILE A 178 -1.28 -1.79 -22.92
N GLU A 179 -1.01 -1.69 -24.23
CA GLU A 179 -2.01 -1.90 -25.28
C GLU A 179 -1.77 -3.26 -25.93
N SER A 180 -2.75 -4.16 -25.83
CA SER A 180 -2.63 -5.56 -26.19
C SER A 180 -3.75 -5.99 -27.13
N ARG A 181 -3.41 -6.75 -28.18
CA ARG A 181 -4.38 -7.37 -29.10
C ARG A 181 -4.00 -8.83 -29.34
N ASN A 182 -5.01 -9.70 -29.43
CA ASN A 182 -4.78 -11.03 -29.97
C ASN A 182 -4.54 -10.93 -31.50
N ALA A 183 -3.61 -11.73 -32.00
CA ALA A 183 -3.31 -11.94 -33.40
C ALA A 183 -2.92 -13.41 -33.58
N ALA A 184 -3.69 -14.18 -34.35
CA ALA A 184 -3.41 -15.60 -34.63
C ALA A 184 -3.03 -16.42 -33.37
N GLY A 185 -3.88 -16.38 -32.34
CA GLY A 185 -3.72 -17.16 -31.10
C GLY A 185 -2.78 -16.53 -30.06
N HIS A 186 -1.74 -15.82 -30.51
CA HIS A 186 -0.80 -15.11 -29.64
C HIS A 186 -1.23 -13.66 -29.40
N TYR A 187 -0.57 -12.97 -28.47
CA TYR A 187 -0.78 -11.55 -28.19
C TYR A 187 0.42 -10.73 -28.67
N VAL A 188 0.12 -9.57 -29.26
CA VAL A 188 1.12 -8.58 -29.65
C VAL A 188 0.65 -7.19 -29.23
N GLY A 189 1.57 -6.29 -28.98
CA GLY A 189 1.19 -4.95 -28.52
C GLY A 189 2.36 -4.03 -28.19
N THR A 190 2.05 -3.03 -27.38
CA THR A 190 3.02 -2.04 -26.91
C THR A 190 2.90 -1.79 -25.41
N ILE A 191 4.05 -1.70 -24.74
CA ILE A 191 4.18 -1.28 -23.35
C ILE A 191 4.76 0.14 -23.37
N SER A 192 4.02 1.11 -22.87
CA SER A 192 4.50 2.48 -22.66
C SER A 192 4.82 2.70 -21.19
N PHE A 193 6.08 3.01 -20.88
CA PHE A 193 6.62 3.16 -19.52
C PHE A 193 7.72 4.24 -19.51
N ASN A 194 7.73 5.13 -18.52
CA ASN A 194 8.67 6.26 -18.42
C ASN A 194 8.79 7.10 -19.71
N GLY A 195 7.68 7.28 -20.44
CA GLY A 195 7.62 8.01 -21.72
C GLY A 195 8.22 7.27 -22.92
N GLN A 196 8.87 6.13 -22.73
CA GLN A 196 9.33 5.24 -23.79
C GLN A 196 8.20 4.27 -24.17
N THR A 197 8.29 3.63 -25.34
CA THR A 197 7.32 2.63 -25.79
C THR A 197 8.03 1.46 -26.46
N PHE A 198 7.83 0.27 -25.90
CA PHE A 198 8.44 -0.98 -26.30
C PHE A 198 7.41 -1.85 -27.02
N LYS A 199 7.81 -2.55 -28.07
CA LYS A 199 6.96 -3.59 -28.69
C LYS A 199 7.04 -4.85 -27.85
N PHE A 200 5.93 -5.56 -27.69
CA PHE A 200 5.93 -6.87 -27.03
C PHE A 200 5.22 -7.92 -27.87
N THR A 201 5.65 -9.17 -27.68
CA THR A 201 4.97 -10.39 -28.11
C THR A 201 4.81 -11.31 -26.90
N GLY A 202 3.71 -12.06 -26.84
CA GLY A 202 3.49 -13.03 -25.77
C GLY A 202 2.49 -14.12 -26.15
N GLN A 203 2.62 -15.28 -25.50
CA GLN A 203 1.77 -16.44 -25.66
C GLN A 203 0.88 -16.61 -24.42
N PRO A 204 -0.40 -17.02 -24.57
CA PRO A 204 -1.18 -17.47 -23.43
C PRO A 204 -0.52 -18.73 -22.83
N GLN A 205 -0.34 -18.75 -21.51
CA GLN A 205 0.29 -19.88 -20.82
C GLN A 205 -0.35 -20.04 -19.43
N GLY A 206 -1.07 -21.15 -19.23
CA GLY A 206 -2.00 -21.33 -18.10
C GLY A 206 -3.07 -20.23 -18.06
N ASP A 207 -3.47 -19.80 -16.86
CA ASP A 207 -4.29 -18.61 -16.63
C ASP A 207 -3.47 -17.30 -16.75
N GLY A 208 -2.48 -17.28 -17.66
CA GLY A 208 -1.45 -16.26 -17.78
C GLY A 208 -1.13 -15.87 -19.24
N LEU A 209 -0.26 -14.88 -19.36
CA LEU A 209 0.34 -14.40 -20.59
C LEU A 209 1.84 -14.22 -20.35
N GLU A 210 2.68 -14.84 -21.17
CA GLU A 210 4.14 -14.78 -21.02
C GLU A 210 4.81 -14.40 -22.32
N GLY A 211 5.92 -13.68 -22.26
CA GLY A 211 6.55 -13.19 -23.48
C GLY A 211 7.76 -12.31 -23.27
N THR A 212 8.08 -11.54 -24.30
CA THR A 212 9.21 -10.59 -24.30
C THR A 212 8.80 -9.24 -24.84
N PHE A 213 9.40 -8.17 -24.32
CA PHE A 213 9.41 -6.88 -24.99
C PHE A 213 10.83 -6.47 -25.41
N GLU A 214 10.91 -5.66 -26.46
CA GLU A 214 12.15 -5.29 -27.14
C GLU A 214 12.52 -3.82 -26.83
N ASN A 215 13.76 -3.58 -26.42
CA ASN A 215 14.35 -2.26 -26.26
C ASN A 215 15.67 -2.21 -27.04
N LYS A 216 15.64 -1.66 -28.25
CA LYS A 216 16.70 -1.81 -29.26
C LYS A 216 16.92 -3.31 -29.54
N ASP A 217 18.14 -3.80 -29.34
CA ASP A 217 18.55 -5.19 -29.58
C ASP A 217 18.30 -6.11 -28.38
N ASP A 218 18.06 -5.54 -27.18
CA ASP A 218 17.83 -6.29 -25.95
C ASP A 218 16.38 -6.76 -25.81
N LYS A 219 16.19 -7.97 -25.27
CA LYS A 219 14.88 -8.59 -25.02
C LYS A 219 14.67 -8.89 -23.54
N PHE A 220 13.55 -8.42 -23.01
CA PHE A 220 13.23 -8.52 -21.58
C PHE A 220 12.03 -9.46 -21.40
N PRO A 221 12.16 -10.56 -20.62
CA PRO A 221 11.05 -11.46 -20.35
C PRO A 221 10.03 -10.80 -19.42
N PHE A 222 8.77 -11.15 -19.60
CA PHE A 222 7.68 -10.79 -18.70
C PHE A 222 6.69 -11.95 -18.53
N THR A 223 6.01 -11.96 -17.39
CA THR A 223 4.79 -12.76 -17.18
C THR A 223 3.66 -11.84 -16.74
N ALA A 224 2.41 -12.23 -16.99
CA ALA A 224 1.24 -11.48 -16.58
C ALA A 224 0.05 -12.40 -16.30
N SER A 225 -0.78 -12.03 -15.33
CA SER A 225 -2.02 -12.74 -14.97
C SER A 225 -3.18 -11.74 -14.81
N LEU A 226 -4.39 -12.15 -15.19
CA LEU A 226 -5.57 -11.28 -15.15
C LEU A 226 -6.57 -11.75 -14.10
N ASN A 227 -6.75 -10.96 -13.04
CA ASN A 227 -7.80 -11.18 -12.05
C ASN A 227 -8.93 -10.16 -12.28
N GLY A 228 -10.01 -10.62 -12.94
CA GLY A 228 -11.12 -9.78 -13.36
C GLY A 228 -10.68 -8.67 -14.33
N ASN A 229 -10.65 -7.43 -13.85
CA ASN A 229 -10.16 -6.27 -14.61
C ASN A 229 -8.75 -5.81 -14.20
N THR A 230 -8.06 -6.48 -13.28
CA THR A 230 -6.71 -6.12 -12.86
C THR A 230 -5.69 -7.07 -13.48
N LEU A 231 -4.86 -6.53 -14.38
CA LEU A 231 -3.70 -7.22 -14.92
C LEU A 231 -2.53 -7.04 -13.96
N THR A 232 -2.03 -8.12 -13.38
CA THR A 232 -0.73 -8.15 -12.72
C THR A 232 0.32 -8.45 -13.79
N PHE A 233 1.34 -7.59 -13.92
CA PHE A 233 2.40 -7.70 -14.91
C PHE A 233 3.76 -7.69 -14.20
N VAL A 234 4.62 -8.66 -14.48
CA VAL A 234 5.91 -8.85 -13.81
C VAL A 234 7.04 -8.88 -14.85
N THR A 235 8.06 -8.05 -14.66
CA THR A 235 9.29 -8.09 -15.46
C THR A 235 10.49 -7.66 -14.61
N ALA A 236 11.65 -8.27 -14.82
CA ALA A 236 12.87 -8.04 -14.03
C ALA A 236 12.63 -8.03 -12.50
N GLY A 237 11.82 -8.97 -12.00
CA GLY A 237 11.40 -9.08 -10.59
C GLY A 237 10.42 -8.00 -10.10
N THR A 238 10.16 -6.96 -10.88
CA THR A 238 9.27 -5.85 -10.50
C THR A 238 7.84 -6.16 -10.91
N THR A 239 6.89 -5.99 -9.98
CA THR A 239 5.46 -6.26 -10.18
C THR A 239 4.66 -4.97 -10.32
N TYR A 240 3.82 -4.90 -11.35
CA TYR A 240 2.93 -3.78 -11.66
C TYR A 240 1.48 -4.27 -11.65
N GLN A 241 0.53 -3.44 -11.21
CA GLN A 241 -0.90 -3.71 -11.31
C GLN A 241 -1.56 -2.66 -12.21
N LEU A 242 -2.23 -3.11 -13.27
CA LEU A 242 -2.83 -2.26 -14.30
C LEU A 242 -4.33 -2.55 -14.43
N ALA A 243 -5.16 -1.52 -14.33
CA ALA A 243 -6.61 -1.63 -14.51
C ALA A 243 -6.97 -1.65 -16.01
N LYS A 244 -7.74 -2.66 -16.42
CA LYS A 244 -8.30 -2.79 -17.77
C LYS A 244 -9.25 -1.61 -18.05
N GLN A 245 -8.94 -0.85 -19.07
CA GLN A 245 -9.71 0.32 -19.49
C GLN A 245 -10.91 -0.17 -20.31
N ASN A 246 -12.12 0.19 -19.88
CA ASN A 246 -13.31 -0.01 -20.69
C ASN A 246 -13.14 0.76 -22.02
N PRO A 247 -13.38 0.13 -23.19
CA PRO A 247 -13.27 0.83 -24.46
C PRO A 247 -14.25 2.00 -24.48
N LYS A 248 -13.73 3.22 -24.58
CA LYS A 248 -14.55 4.43 -24.68
C LYS A 248 -15.54 4.23 -25.84
N PRO A 249 -16.87 4.33 -25.62
CA PRO A 249 -17.84 4.07 -26.67
C PRO A 249 -17.52 4.92 -27.90
N ALA A 250 -17.39 4.26 -29.05
CA ALA A 250 -16.98 4.92 -30.29
C ALA A 250 -17.99 6.01 -30.65
N THR A 251 -17.60 7.27 -30.47
CA THR A 251 -18.42 8.43 -30.81
C THR A 251 -18.62 8.44 -32.32
N ASN A 252 -19.80 7.99 -32.76
CA ASN A 252 -20.12 7.79 -34.17
C ASN A 252 -19.81 9.08 -34.97
N PRO A 253 -18.83 9.06 -35.92
CA PRO A 253 -18.44 10.25 -36.64
C PRO A 253 -19.52 10.77 -37.62
N LEU A 254 -20.57 9.98 -37.87
CA LEU A 254 -21.75 10.38 -38.65
C LEU A 254 -22.90 10.94 -37.79
N ALA A 255 -22.75 10.98 -36.46
CA ALA A 255 -23.68 11.66 -35.57
C ALA A 255 -23.54 13.19 -35.73
N LYS A 256 -24.24 13.74 -36.73
CA LYS A 256 -24.32 15.20 -36.96
C LYS A 256 -24.63 15.93 -35.64
N PRO A 257 -23.90 17.01 -35.29
CA PRO A 257 -24.23 17.83 -34.13
C PRO A 257 -25.69 18.24 -34.21
N GLN A 258 -26.48 17.85 -33.21
CA GLN A 258 -27.90 18.16 -33.18
C GLN A 258 -28.05 19.64 -32.80
N SER A 259 -28.15 20.50 -33.81
CA SER A 259 -28.11 21.96 -33.65
C SER A 259 -29.11 22.43 -32.60
N ALA A 260 -28.59 22.90 -31.46
CA ALA A 260 -29.41 23.46 -30.38
C ALA A 260 -30.17 24.67 -30.92
N LYS A 261 -31.46 24.48 -31.20
CA LYS A 261 -32.32 25.49 -31.83
C LYS A 261 -32.47 26.66 -30.84
N PRO A 262 -32.11 27.91 -31.20
CA PRO A 262 -32.19 29.03 -30.26
C PRO A 262 -33.65 29.24 -29.85
N GLN A 263 -33.91 29.15 -28.54
CA GLN A 263 -35.24 29.28 -27.97
C GLN A 263 -35.65 30.74 -27.95
N SER A 264 -36.30 31.18 -29.03
CA SER A 264 -36.76 32.55 -29.23
C SER A 264 -37.66 33.02 -28.09
N ALA A 265 -37.37 34.19 -27.52
CA ALA A 265 -38.26 34.84 -26.56
C ALA A 265 -39.66 35.06 -27.16
N ASN A 266 -40.72 34.76 -26.39
CA ASN A 266 -42.11 34.93 -26.81
C ASN A 266 -42.64 36.31 -26.36
N PRO A 267 -42.89 37.28 -27.26
CA PRO A 267 -43.07 38.68 -26.88
C PRO A 267 -44.54 39.12 -26.78
N LEU A 268 -45.46 38.25 -26.33
CA LEU A 268 -46.90 38.55 -26.29
C LEU A 268 -47.63 37.87 -25.12
N ALA A 269 -47.63 38.54 -23.96
CA ALA A 269 -48.53 38.25 -22.84
C ALA A 269 -48.92 39.56 -22.14
N LYS A 270 -50.20 39.96 -22.27
CA LYS A 270 -50.76 41.19 -21.68
C LYS A 270 -51.37 40.85 -20.29
N PRO A 271 -51.16 41.67 -19.24
CA PRO A 271 -51.57 41.29 -17.88
C PRO A 271 -53.08 41.48 -17.61
N PRO A 272 -53.70 40.56 -16.86
CA PRO A 272 -54.89 40.82 -16.04
C PRO A 272 -54.50 41.17 -14.59
N ALA A 273 -55.37 41.91 -13.89
CA ALA A 273 -55.20 42.26 -12.48
C ALA A 273 -55.97 41.33 -11.53
N HIS A 274 -55.86 41.61 -10.22
CA HIS A 274 -56.74 41.29 -9.07
C HIS A 274 -58.07 40.51 -9.32
N ASN A 275 -58.57 39.62 -8.45
CA ASN A 275 -58.34 39.50 -6.99
C ASN A 275 -58.50 38.03 -6.44
N PRO A 276 -59.04 37.67 -5.25
CA PRO A 276 -58.38 36.65 -4.40
C PRO A 276 -59.26 35.43 -3.99
N LEU A 277 -58.78 34.67 -2.98
CA LEU A 277 -59.38 33.52 -2.28
C LEU A 277 -59.51 32.20 -3.06
N ALA A 278 -58.60 31.27 -2.78
CA ALA A 278 -58.93 29.85 -2.55
C ALA A 278 -57.86 29.20 -1.64
N LYS A 279 -58.28 28.34 -0.70
CA LYS A 279 -57.40 27.61 0.23
C LYS A 279 -57.63 26.10 0.08
N PRO A 280 -56.59 25.31 -0.24
CA PRO A 280 -56.47 23.92 0.20
C PRO A 280 -55.45 23.78 1.33
N SER A 281 -55.47 22.67 2.06
CA SER A 281 -54.60 22.41 3.22
C SER A 281 -53.91 21.05 3.09
N GLY A 282 -52.67 20.93 3.57
CA GLY A 282 -51.88 19.70 3.56
C GLY A 282 -51.04 19.53 2.28
N THR A 283 -49.84 18.97 2.31
CA THR A 283 -49.03 18.48 3.46
C THR A 283 -47.57 18.89 3.30
N SER A 284 -46.94 19.36 4.38
CA SER A 284 -45.57 19.89 4.37
C SER A 284 -44.51 18.79 4.14
N PRO A 285 -43.55 18.99 3.22
CA PRO A 285 -42.28 18.29 3.27
C PRO A 285 -41.52 18.63 4.55
N THR A 286 -40.77 17.67 5.11
CA THR A 286 -39.98 17.87 6.32
C THR A 286 -39.00 19.03 6.15
N ALA A 287 -39.05 20.01 7.08
CA ALA A 287 -38.23 21.20 6.98
C ALA A 287 -36.74 20.88 7.13
N ILE A 288 -35.98 21.05 6.03
CA ILE A 288 -34.52 21.19 6.11
C ILE A 288 -34.26 22.49 6.88
N THR A 289 -33.56 22.40 8.01
CA THR A 289 -33.29 23.54 8.88
C THR A 289 -32.56 24.64 8.13
N LYS A 290 -33.10 25.87 8.23
CA LYS A 290 -32.54 27.11 7.69
C LYS A 290 -31.01 27.16 7.87
N PRO A 291 -30.22 27.49 6.83
CA PRO A 291 -28.77 27.63 6.99
C PRO A 291 -28.47 28.66 8.08
N ALA A 292 -27.56 28.31 8.99
CA ALA A 292 -27.14 29.20 10.06
C ALA A 292 -26.52 30.48 9.47
N ASN A 293 -26.66 31.60 10.19
CA ASN A 293 -25.95 32.83 9.82
C ASN A 293 -24.44 32.55 9.74
N PRO A 294 -23.71 33.17 8.79
CA PRO A 294 -22.26 33.04 8.73
C PRO A 294 -21.65 33.58 10.04
N VAL A 295 -21.07 32.67 10.84
CA VAL A 295 -20.41 33.04 12.09
C VAL A 295 -19.14 33.82 11.71
N VAL A 296 -19.06 35.08 12.14
CA VAL A 296 -17.89 35.93 11.87
C VAL A 296 -16.80 35.56 12.88
N HIS A 297 -16.04 34.52 12.57
CA HIS A 297 -14.89 34.09 13.37
C HIS A 297 -13.77 35.13 13.33
N THR A 298 -13.69 35.98 14.36
CA THR A 298 -12.48 36.76 14.70
C THR A 298 -11.41 35.85 15.30
N ALA A 299 -11.01 34.83 14.54
CA ALA A 299 -10.13 33.77 14.97
C ALA A 299 -8.80 34.33 15.51
N SER A 300 -8.54 34.08 16.79
CA SER A 300 -7.17 34.06 17.30
C SER A 300 -6.49 32.78 16.80
N TRP A 301 -5.17 32.79 16.64
CA TRP A 301 -4.46 31.68 15.98
C TRP A 301 -3.42 31.07 16.91
N LYS A 302 -3.52 29.75 17.13
CA LYS A 302 -2.48 28.93 17.75
C LYS A 302 -1.42 28.56 16.70
N THR A 303 -0.20 28.29 17.15
CA THR A 303 0.87 27.74 16.31
C THR A 303 1.15 26.30 16.74
N TYR A 304 1.18 25.38 15.78
CA TYR A 304 1.71 24.03 15.95
C TYR A 304 3.14 23.98 15.43
N LYS A 305 4.01 23.24 16.12
CA LYS A 305 5.38 22.92 15.71
C LYS A 305 5.58 21.41 15.81
N HIS A 306 6.15 20.83 14.76
CA HIS A 306 6.60 19.45 14.71
C HIS A 306 8.12 19.40 14.96
N PRO A 307 8.65 18.41 15.69
CA PRO A 307 10.09 18.30 15.96
C PRO A 307 10.96 18.29 14.70
N ALA A 308 10.45 17.73 13.60
CA ALA A 308 11.08 17.71 12.27
C ALA A 308 11.26 19.09 11.60
N GLY A 309 11.06 20.21 12.31
CA GLY A 309 11.23 21.55 11.76
C GLY A 309 10.07 22.01 10.86
N LEU A 310 8.86 21.46 11.03
CA LEU A 310 7.65 21.87 10.30
C LEU A 310 6.69 22.61 11.24
N SER A 311 6.05 23.68 10.76
CA SER A 311 5.09 24.47 11.56
C SER A 311 3.89 24.91 10.74
N MET A 312 2.78 25.15 11.43
CA MET A 312 1.55 25.74 10.88
C MET A 312 0.83 26.56 11.96
N ARG A 313 -0.09 27.43 11.55
CA ARG A 313 -1.04 28.10 12.44
C ARG A 313 -2.45 27.58 12.17
N TYR A 314 -3.26 27.51 13.22
CA TYR A 314 -4.66 27.10 13.14
C TYR A 314 -5.54 27.94 14.07
N PRO A 315 -6.86 28.07 13.81
CA PRO A 315 -7.76 28.83 14.66
C PRO A 315 -7.78 28.25 16.08
N ALA A 316 -7.69 29.12 17.09
CA ALA A 316 -7.54 28.71 18.48
C ALA A 316 -8.75 27.94 19.04
N GLU A 317 -9.92 28.14 18.45
CA GLU A 317 -11.17 27.45 18.74
C GLU A 317 -11.33 26.09 18.02
N TRP A 318 -10.45 25.75 17.08
CA TRP A 318 -10.41 24.41 16.49
C TRP A 318 -9.58 23.48 17.38
N THR A 319 -10.04 22.23 17.55
CA THR A 319 -9.30 21.21 18.29
C THR A 319 -8.33 20.49 17.35
N LEU A 320 -7.04 20.58 17.65
CA LEU A 320 -6.00 19.77 16.99
C LEU A 320 -5.91 18.42 17.70
N LYS A 321 -5.87 17.33 16.93
CA LYS A 321 -5.54 15.98 17.38
C LYS A 321 -4.39 15.44 16.57
N GLU A 322 -3.39 14.90 17.24
CA GLU A 322 -2.32 14.14 16.59
C GLU A 322 -2.75 12.69 16.34
N MET A 323 -2.34 12.14 15.20
CA MET A 323 -2.53 10.74 14.82
C MET A 323 -1.22 10.27 14.13
N PRO A 324 -0.94 8.96 14.03
CA PRO A 324 0.28 8.49 13.37
C PRO A 324 0.39 9.03 11.93
N GLY A 325 1.45 9.80 11.65
CA GLY A 325 1.72 10.41 10.34
C GLY A 325 0.81 11.57 9.90
N MET A 326 -0.16 12.02 10.71
CA MET A 326 -1.09 13.09 10.32
C MET A 326 -1.79 13.79 11.49
N LEU A 327 -2.32 14.97 11.25
CA LEU A 327 -3.10 15.75 12.22
C LEU A 327 -4.56 15.84 11.76
N GLN A 328 -5.51 15.70 12.68
CA GLN A 328 -6.91 16.07 12.46
C GLN A 328 -7.17 17.41 13.13
N LEU A 329 -7.76 18.35 12.39
CA LEU A 329 -8.27 19.61 12.91
C LEU A 329 -9.81 19.54 12.93
N VAL A 330 -10.41 19.85 14.08
CA VAL A 330 -11.87 19.75 14.30
C VAL A 330 -12.44 21.14 14.61
N PRO A 331 -13.20 21.76 13.71
CA PRO A 331 -13.96 22.98 14.00
C PRO A 331 -14.90 22.82 15.22
N PRO A 332 -15.16 23.90 15.99
CA PRO A 332 -16.09 23.83 17.13
C PRO A 332 -17.54 23.59 16.70
N ASP A 333 -17.88 23.85 15.44
CA ASP A 333 -19.21 23.71 14.86
C ASP A 333 -19.33 22.48 13.92
N THR A 334 -18.41 21.51 14.02
CA THR A 334 -18.39 20.32 13.15
C THR A 334 -19.74 19.61 13.12
N ALA A 335 -20.34 19.54 11.94
CA ALA A 335 -21.60 18.83 11.76
C ALA A 335 -21.39 17.31 11.76
N ALA A 336 -22.39 16.58 12.25
CA ALA A 336 -22.44 15.13 12.24
C ALA A 336 -23.85 14.65 11.86
N ASN A 337 -23.90 13.45 11.26
CA ASN A 337 -25.13 12.72 10.98
C ASN A 337 -25.04 11.31 11.59
N ALA A 338 -26.03 10.46 11.35
CA ALA A 338 -26.09 9.10 11.90
C ALA A 338 -24.96 8.13 11.46
N ALA A 339 -24.07 8.54 10.55
CA ALA A 339 -22.90 7.77 10.10
C ALA A 339 -21.54 8.34 10.61
N GLY A 340 -21.52 9.56 11.18
CA GLY A 340 -20.33 10.23 11.69
C GLY A 340 -20.30 11.74 11.37
N PRO A 341 -19.14 12.42 11.56
CA PRO A 341 -18.93 13.78 11.09
C PRO A 341 -19.18 13.91 9.58
N THR A 342 -19.84 14.99 9.16
CA THR A 342 -20.11 15.27 7.73
C THR A 342 -18.96 16.00 7.04
N GLU A 343 -17.84 16.20 7.74
CA GLU A 343 -16.66 16.91 7.30
C GLU A 343 -15.41 16.49 8.09
N ALA A 344 -14.25 16.64 7.46
CA ALA A 344 -12.94 16.44 8.08
C ALA A 344 -11.91 17.42 7.49
N TYR A 345 -11.01 17.90 8.35
CA TYR A 345 -9.87 18.72 7.98
C TYR A 345 -8.61 18.01 8.48
N LEU A 346 -7.77 17.58 7.55
CA LEU A 346 -6.60 16.74 7.80
C LEU A 346 -5.35 17.47 7.32
N VAL A 347 -4.27 17.36 8.08
CA VAL A 347 -2.94 17.89 7.70
C VAL A 347 -1.95 16.74 7.71
N SER A 348 -1.20 16.59 6.63
CA SER A 348 -0.21 15.52 6.45
C SER A 348 1.13 16.07 5.96
N ALA A 349 2.20 15.37 6.35
CA ALA A 349 3.58 15.61 5.93
C ALA A 349 4.19 14.26 5.56
N GLN A 350 4.65 14.11 4.31
CA GLN A 350 5.27 12.88 3.81
C GLN A 350 6.53 13.24 3.03
N GLN A 351 7.59 12.42 3.11
CA GLN A 351 8.76 12.63 2.25
C GLN A 351 8.39 12.37 0.79
N VAL A 352 8.89 13.21 -0.12
CA VAL A 352 8.61 13.13 -1.57
C VAL A 352 9.88 12.90 -2.40
N GLY A 353 10.96 12.43 -1.77
CA GLY A 353 12.22 12.08 -2.43
C GLY A 353 12.83 13.24 -3.20
N ASN A 354 12.97 13.09 -4.52
CA ASN A 354 13.54 14.10 -5.42
C ASN A 354 12.51 15.08 -6.03
N ILE A 355 11.26 15.08 -5.56
CA ILE A 355 10.27 16.09 -5.92
C ILE A 355 10.58 17.37 -5.15
N THR A 356 10.81 18.47 -5.87
CA THR A 356 11.17 19.79 -5.31
C THR A 356 10.09 20.87 -5.53
N SER A 357 9.00 20.53 -6.21
CA SER A 357 7.95 21.49 -6.61
C SER A 357 6.56 20.87 -6.43
N ALA A 358 5.62 21.69 -5.95
CA ALA A 358 4.21 21.33 -5.83
C ALA A 358 3.51 21.16 -7.20
N GLN A 359 4.14 21.67 -8.26
CA GLN A 359 3.66 21.64 -9.64
C GLN A 359 4.24 20.45 -10.43
N ASP A 360 5.08 19.61 -9.81
CA ASP A 360 5.60 18.37 -10.41
C ASP A 360 4.43 17.41 -10.71
N PRO A 361 4.28 16.92 -11.96
CA PRO A 361 3.21 15.99 -12.32
C PRO A 361 3.15 14.75 -11.42
N ARG A 362 4.28 14.26 -10.93
CA ARG A 362 4.37 13.08 -10.05
C ARG A 362 3.75 13.35 -8.68
N PHE A 363 3.91 14.57 -8.16
CA PHE A 363 3.31 15.00 -6.89
C PHE A 363 1.78 15.11 -7.02
N ILE A 364 1.31 15.71 -8.12
CA ILE A 364 -0.12 15.85 -8.42
C ILE A 364 -0.75 14.45 -8.60
N GLN A 365 -0.11 13.55 -9.33
CA GLN A 365 -0.56 12.16 -9.51
C GLN A 365 -0.61 11.38 -8.18
N ALA A 366 0.37 11.56 -7.29
CA ALA A 366 0.34 10.94 -5.96
C ALA A 366 -0.87 11.41 -5.13
N ILE A 367 -1.19 12.71 -5.17
CA ILE A 367 -2.38 13.27 -4.52
C ILE A 367 -3.66 12.71 -5.15
N GLU A 368 -3.75 12.66 -6.48
CA GLU A 368 -4.90 12.09 -7.20
C GLU A 368 -5.11 10.59 -6.90
N LEU A 369 -4.03 9.82 -6.76
CA LEU A 369 -4.07 8.41 -6.36
C LEU A 369 -4.57 8.24 -4.92
N ILE A 370 -4.13 9.09 -3.98
CA ILE A 370 -4.62 9.07 -2.59
C ILE A 370 -6.12 9.43 -2.53
N VAL A 371 -6.54 10.50 -3.21
CA VAL A 371 -7.96 10.93 -3.21
C VAL A 371 -8.85 9.89 -3.88
N SER A 372 -8.45 9.32 -5.02
CA SER A 372 -9.24 8.29 -5.71
C SER A 372 -9.31 6.96 -4.95
N LYS A 373 -8.24 6.57 -4.22
CA LYS A 373 -8.25 5.39 -3.35
C LYS A 373 -9.16 5.55 -2.13
N LEU A 374 -9.19 6.74 -1.53
CA LEU A 374 -10.03 7.02 -0.34
C LEU A 374 -11.48 7.36 -0.70
N PHE A 375 -11.71 8.00 -1.84
CA PHE A 375 -13.02 8.51 -2.27
C PHE A 375 -13.28 8.18 -3.76
N PRO A 376 -13.41 6.90 -4.15
CA PRO A 376 -13.58 6.48 -5.55
C PRO A 376 -14.88 6.96 -6.22
N PHE A 377 -15.76 7.64 -5.48
CA PHE A 377 -16.97 8.30 -5.98
C PHE A 377 -16.75 9.78 -6.35
N MET A 378 -15.54 10.31 -6.18
CA MET A 378 -15.16 11.68 -6.52
C MET A 378 -14.46 11.77 -7.87
N GLN A 379 -14.64 12.91 -8.54
CA GLN A 379 -13.94 13.28 -9.77
C GLN A 379 -13.31 14.66 -9.60
N ARG A 380 -12.12 14.87 -10.16
CA ARG A 380 -11.44 16.18 -10.11
C ARG A 380 -12.25 17.21 -10.88
N VAL A 381 -12.38 18.41 -10.33
CA VAL A 381 -13.12 19.54 -10.92
C VAL A 381 -12.28 20.80 -10.92
N GLY A 382 -12.46 21.64 -11.95
CA GLY A 382 -11.69 22.87 -12.13
C GLY A 382 -10.23 22.66 -12.51
N ASP A 383 -9.59 23.77 -12.87
CA ASP A 383 -8.15 23.81 -13.12
C ASP A 383 -7.34 23.78 -11.81
N MET A 384 -6.03 23.55 -11.93
CA MET A 384 -5.11 23.67 -10.80
C MET A 384 -4.90 25.14 -10.44
N GLU A 385 -5.31 25.55 -9.24
CA GLU A 385 -5.05 26.89 -8.72
C GLU A 385 -3.60 26.96 -8.17
N GLN A 386 -2.87 28.02 -8.51
CA GLN A 386 -1.54 28.29 -7.93
C GLN A 386 -1.68 29.08 -6.63
N VAL A 387 -1.10 28.57 -5.55
CA VAL A 387 -1.19 29.14 -4.19
C VAL A 387 0.21 29.24 -3.57
N ARG A 388 0.32 29.71 -2.31
CA ARG A 388 1.60 29.76 -1.57
C ARG A 388 1.46 29.32 -0.12
N ALA A 389 2.51 28.69 0.37
CA ALA A 389 2.73 28.30 1.76
C ALA A 389 3.87 29.17 2.33
N GLY A 390 3.51 30.24 3.04
CA GLY A 390 4.45 31.34 3.31
C GLY A 390 4.99 31.92 2.00
N ASN A 391 6.29 31.70 1.74
CA ASN A 391 6.95 32.11 0.50
C ASN A 391 6.90 31.03 -0.60
N GLU A 392 6.64 29.76 -0.25
CA GLU A 392 6.90 28.62 -1.10
C GLU A 392 5.74 28.34 -2.09
N PRO A 393 6.02 27.93 -3.34
CA PRO A 393 4.99 27.59 -4.32
C PRO A 393 4.11 26.43 -3.86
N GLY A 394 2.80 26.54 -4.06
CA GLY A 394 1.84 25.49 -3.77
C GLY A 394 0.78 25.35 -4.84
N VAL A 395 0.03 24.26 -4.78
CA VAL A 395 -1.10 23.96 -5.65
C VAL A 395 -2.37 23.76 -4.82
N ALA A 396 -3.50 24.22 -5.34
CA ALA A 396 -4.82 23.89 -4.83
C ALA A 396 -5.60 23.12 -5.90
N LEU A 397 -6.17 21.99 -5.48
CA LEU A 397 -6.85 21.00 -6.31
C LEU A 397 -8.22 20.71 -5.68
N GLN A 398 -9.24 20.49 -6.52
CA GLN A 398 -10.63 20.30 -6.08
C GLN A 398 -11.24 19.04 -6.71
N TRP A 399 -12.13 18.38 -5.96
CA TRP A 399 -12.88 17.21 -6.39
C TRP A 399 -14.33 17.31 -5.91
N GLU A 400 -15.26 16.79 -6.71
CA GLU A 400 -16.66 16.65 -6.32
C GLU A 400 -17.21 15.27 -6.68
N GLY A 401 -18.21 14.83 -5.91
CA GLY A 401 -18.89 13.56 -6.14
C GLY A 401 -20.15 13.42 -5.30
N LYS A 402 -20.83 12.29 -5.45
CA LYS A 402 -21.90 11.87 -4.52
C LYS A 402 -21.45 10.61 -3.80
N ASN A 403 -21.46 10.65 -2.48
CA ASN A 403 -21.14 9.47 -1.69
C ASN A 403 -22.26 8.40 -1.81
N PRO A 404 -22.07 7.17 -1.28
CA PRO A 404 -23.09 6.12 -1.33
C PRO A 404 -24.43 6.47 -0.65
N THR A 405 -24.49 7.52 0.18
CA THR A 405 -25.74 8.04 0.78
C THR A 405 -26.42 9.13 -0.06
N GLY A 406 -25.91 9.42 -1.26
CA GLY A 406 -26.44 10.43 -2.19
C GLY A 406 -26.06 11.88 -1.86
N MET A 407 -25.31 12.11 -0.77
CA MET A 407 -24.84 13.43 -0.35
C MET A 407 -23.77 13.94 -1.32
N THR A 408 -23.93 15.17 -1.82
CA THR A 408 -22.89 15.85 -2.59
C THR A 408 -21.73 16.20 -1.67
N VAL A 409 -20.56 15.63 -1.96
CA VAL A 409 -19.32 15.88 -1.21
C VAL A 409 -18.38 16.69 -2.10
N HIS A 410 -17.77 17.72 -1.52
CA HIS A 410 -16.65 18.44 -2.11
C HIS A 410 -15.39 18.12 -1.31
N ALA A 411 -14.25 18.04 -1.99
CA ALA A 411 -12.94 17.90 -1.38
C ALA A 411 -11.93 18.87 -2.01
N GLN A 412 -11.07 19.44 -1.19
CA GLN A 412 -10.08 20.44 -1.56
C GLN A 412 -8.74 20.06 -0.92
N VAL A 413 -7.69 19.92 -1.74
CA VAL A 413 -6.31 19.77 -1.27
C VAL A 413 -5.58 21.07 -1.54
N PHE A 414 -4.98 21.67 -0.52
CA PHE A 414 -3.87 22.60 -0.68
C PHE A 414 -2.57 21.84 -0.39
N ALA A 415 -1.58 21.90 -1.27
CA ALA A 415 -0.33 21.17 -1.11
C ALA A 415 0.90 22.00 -1.55
N THR A 416 2.04 21.78 -0.88
CA THR A 416 3.34 22.35 -1.25
C THR A 416 4.46 21.34 -0.93
N VAL A 417 5.70 21.65 -1.32
CA VAL A 417 6.89 20.89 -0.95
C VAL A 417 7.77 21.77 -0.06
N LEU A 418 7.92 21.41 1.22
CA LEU A 418 8.77 22.10 2.20
C LEU A 418 9.90 21.17 2.64
N LYS A 419 11.17 21.54 2.39
CA LYS A 419 12.36 20.77 2.81
C LYS A 419 12.31 19.27 2.46
N GLY A 420 11.80 18.93 1.27
CA GLY A 420 11.65 17.53 0.82
C GLY A 420 10.41 16.80 1.35
N PHE A 421 9.55 17.48 2.12
CA PHE A 421 8.24 16.99 2.53
C PHE A 421 7.13 17.56 1.64
N GLY A 422 6.36 16.69 1.02
CA GLY A 422 5.02 17.03 0.55
C GLY A 422 4.14 17.28 1.77
N VAL A 423 3.73 18.52 1.97
CA VAL A 423 2.84 18.91 3.08
C VAL A 423 1.53 19.44 2.52
N SER A 424 0.42 19.08 3.17
CA SER A 424 -0.91 19.40 2.65
C SER A 424 -1.94 19.68 3.74
N VAL A 425 -2.94 20.50 3.39
CA VAL A 425 -4.23 20.62 4.08
C VAL A 425 -5.28 19.97 3.17
N PHE A 426 -5.93 18.92 3.64
CA PHE A 426 -7.04 18.27 2.97
C PHE A 426 -8.35 18.57 3.71
N ALA A 427 -9.28 19.24 3.03
CA ALA A 427 -10.62 19.53 3.50
C ALA A 427 -11.63 18.69 2.70
N VAL A 428 -12.52 17.96 3.37
CA VAL A 428 -13.54 17.13 2.71
C VAL A 428 -14.85 17.18 3.50
N GLY A 429 -16.00 17.26 2.83
CA GLY A 429 -17.32 17.28 3.48
C GLY A 429 -18.45 17.77 2.59
N ASP A 430 -19.57 18.19 3.21
CA ASP A 430 -20.64 18.92 2.50
C ASP A 430 -20.06 20.13 1.75
N LYS A 431 -20.50 20.30 0.49
CA LYS A 431 -19.97 21.34 -0.41
C LYS A 431 -20.09 22.75 0.16
N ASN A 432 -21.19 23.06 0.85
CA ASN A 432 -21.41 24.40 1.41
C ASN A 432 -20.53 24.62 2.66
N ARG A 433 -20.35 23.60 3.50
CA ARG A 433 -19.49 23.66 4.69
C ARG A 433 -17.99 23.73 4.37
N VAL A 434 -17.52 23.04 3.33
CA VAL A 434 -16.13 23.18 2.88
C VAL A 434 -15.92 24.58 2.27
N ALA A 435 -16.79 25.02 1.36
CA ALA A 435 -16.70 26.35 0.76
C ALA A 435 -16.76 27.49 1.79
N ALA A 436 -17.63 27.37 2.82
CA ALA A 436 -17.72 28.34 3.91
C ALA A 436 -16.43 28.46 4.75
N ARG A 437 -15.51 27.49 4.65
CA ARG A 437 -14.23 27.50 5.39
C ARG A 437 -12.99 27.57 4.50
N ASP A 438 -13.08 27.75 3.18
CA ASP A 438 -11.92 27.94 2.27
C ASP A 438 -10.95 29.00 2.82
N LYS A 439 -11.46 30.18 3.21
CA LYS A 439 -10.61 31.26 3.74
C LYS A 439 -9.82 30.85 5.00
N ILE A 440 -10.34 29.91 5.79
CA ILE A 440 -9.69 29.40 7.00
C ILE A 440 -8.69 28.29 6.65
N THR A 441 -9.06 27.32 5.82
CA THR A 441 -8.16 26.23 5.38
C THR A 441 -7.00 26.75 4.55
N ARG A 442 -7.26 27.69 3.65
CA ARG A 442 -6.26 28.48 2.91
C ARG A 442 -5.38 29.29 3.86
N GLY A 443 -5.94 29.82 4.95
CA GLY A 443 -5.17 30.51 6.01
C GLY A 443 -4.26 29.58 6.82
N ILE A 444 -4.70 28.34 7.09
CA ILE A 444 -3.85 27.31 7.69
C ILE A 444 -2.71 26.96 6.73
N PHE A 445 -3.01 26.71 5.46
CA PHE A 445 -2.02 26.38 4.43
C PHE A 445 -1.00 27.51 4.19
N THR A 446 -1.43 28.77 4.05
CA THR A 446 -0.51 29.91 3.84
C THR A 446 0.37 30.19 5.06
N SER A 447 0.02 29.64 6.22
CA SER A 447 0.82 29.71 7.45
C SER A 447 1.80 28.55 7.65
N PHE A 448 1.86 27.60 6.72
CA PHE A 448 2.88 26.56 6.71
C PHE A 448 4.28 27.19 6.57
N GLY A 449 5.24 26.71 7.37
CA GLY A 449 6.62 27.18 7.31
C GLY A 449 7.58 26.19 7.95
N ALA A 450 8.83 26.17 7.47
CA ALA A 450 9.86 25.23 7.91
C ALA A 450 11.03 25.94 8.62
N PHE A 451 11.47 25.37 9.74
CA PHE A 451 12.60 25.80 10.57
C PHE A 451 13.60 24.64 10.72
N GLU A 452 14.70 24.79 11.45
CA GLU A 452 15.60 23.66 11.73
C GLU A 452 14.91 22.63 12.65
N GLY A 453 15.18 21.35 12.46
CA GLY A 453 14.66 20.32 13.36
C GLY A 453 15.21 20.52 14.78
N GLU A 454 14.39 20.25 15.79
CA GLU A 454 14.85 20.24 17.18
C GLU A 454 15.85 19.09 17.38
N LYS A 455 16.83 19.27 18.26
CA LYS A 455 17.92 18.31 18.49
C LYS A 455 18.15 18.19 19.99
N ASP A 456 17.66 17.13 20.60
CA ASP A 456 17.97 16.83 22.01
C ASP A 456 19.43 16.35 22.15
N PRO A 457 20.32 17.08 22.86
CA PRO A 457 21.69 16.62 23.11
C PRO A 457 21.74 15.28 23.87
N GLN A 458 20.68 14.88 24.57
CA GLN A 458 20.63 13.60 25.28
C GLN A 458 20.52 12.39 24.34
N LEU A 459 20.18 12.56 23.06
CA LEU A 459 20.22 11.50 22.05
C LEU A 459 21.56 11.41 21.31
N VAL A 460 22.42 12.43 21.40
CA VAL A 460 23.74 12.42 20.76
C VAL A 460 24.60 11.32 21.39
N GLY A 461 25.16 10.45 20.54
CA GLY A 461 25.99 9.32 20.95
C GLY A 461 25.83 8.08 20.06
N HIS A 462 26.44 6.98 20.51
CA HIS A 462 26.31 5.64 19.92
C HIS A 462 25.38 4.79 20.78
N TRP A 463 24.45 4.10 20.14
CA TRP A 463 23.41 3.31 20.78
C TRP A 463 23.30 1.94 20.13
N GLN A 464 22.91 0.92 20.89
CA GLN A 464 22.71 -0.44 20.41
C GLN A 464 21.42 -1.02 20.96
N SER A 465 20.56 -1.52 20.07
CA SER A 465 19.65 -2.62 20.37
C SER A 465 20.30 -3.92 19.93
N GLY A 466 19.92 -5.02 20.56
CA GLY A 466 20.23 -6.35 20.05
C GLY A 466 19.41 -7.41 20.77
N VAL A 467 19.08 -8.46 20.05
CA VAL A 467 18.54 -9.70 20.61
C VAL A 467 19.51 -10.79 20.17
N ALA A 468 20.36 -11.19 21.11
CA ALA A 468 21.00 -12.50 21.03
C ALA A 468 19.92 -13.53 21.35
N ASP A 469 19.39 -14.19 20.32
CA ASP A 469 18.56 -15.37 20.54
C ASP A 469 19.50 -16.50 20.98
N ASN A 470 19.40 -16.83 22.28
CA ASN A 470 20.15 -17.91 22.92
C ASN A 470 19.90 -19.28 22.26
N GLY A 471 18.87 -19.38 21.41
CA GLY A 471 18.81 -20.34 20.34
C GLY A 471 17.78 -21.43 20.56
N MET A 472 16.94 -21.66 19.56
CA MET A 472 16.00 -22.77 19.55
C MET A 472 16.75 -24.10 19.46
N MET A 473 16.69 -24.89 20.54
CA MET A 473 17.03 -26.31 20.53
C MET A 473 15.80 -27.13 20.19
N ILE A 474 15.86 -27.89 19.09
CA ILE A 474 14.91 -28.93 18.73
C ILE A 474 15.46 -30.27 19.24
N LYS A 475 14.57 -31.13 19.76
CA LYS A 475 14.92 -32.48 20.21
C LYS A 475 14.16 -33.53 19.42
N ASP A 476 14.80 -34.69 19.19
CA ASP A 476 14.17 -35.88 18.62
C ASP A 476 13.22 -36.56 19.63
N ALA A 477 12.46 -37.55 19.17
CA ALA A 477 11.55 -38.33 20.01
C ALA A 477 12.27 -39.16 21.11
N ALA A 478 13.60 -39.26 21.07
CA ALA A 478 14.45 -39.86 22.10
C ALA A 478 15.08 -38.81 23.04
N GLY A 479 14.69 -37.54 22.93
CA GLY A 479 15.15 -36.43 23.78
C GLY A 479 16.55 -35.88 23.46
N ARG A 480 17.18 -36.36 22.38
CA ARG A 480 18.50 -35.89 21.91
C ARG A 480 18.32 -34.59 21.15
N VAL A 481 19.29 -33.67 21.20
CA VAL A 481 19.24 -32.46 20.37
C VAL A 481 19.41 -32.85 18.91
N SER A 482 18.37 -32.64 18.10
CA SER A 482 18.39 -32.88 16.65
C SER A 482 18.88 -31.65 15.89
N THR A 483 18.41 -30.46 16.28
CA THR A 483 18.76 -29.21 15.62
C THR A 483 18.99 -28.11 16.65
N THR A 484 20.01 -27.26 16.44
CA THR A 484 20.17 -25.98 17.15
C THR A 484 20.22 -24.85 16.15
N SER A 485 19.34 -23.86 16.27
CA SER A 485 19.47 -22.58 15.56
C SER A 485 19.75 -21.47 16.55
N ALA A 486 20.90 -20.82 16.45
CA ALA A 486 21.23 -19.60 17.19
C ALA A 486 21.27 -18.41 16.22
N SER A 487 20.76 -17.26 16.64
CA SER A 487 20.79 -16.04 15.83
C SER A 487 21.24 -14.87 16.70
N ASP A 488 22.31 -14.21 16.30
CA ASP A 488 22.67 -12.91 16.83
C ASP A 488 22.15 -11.83 15.87
N SER A 489 21.44 -10.86 16.43
CA SER A 489 20.94 -9.71 15.69
C SER A 489 21.16 -8.45 16.52
N SER A 490 21.92 -7.51 15.98
CA SER A 490 22.19 -6.22 16.62
C SER A 490 21.93 -5.07 15.66
N THR A 491 21.62 -3.90 16.20
CA THR A 491 21.45 -2.68 15.42
C THR A 491 22.03 -1.52 16.19
N ARG A 492 23.09 -0.93 15.63
CA ARG A 492 23.75 0.25 16.17
C ARG A 492 23.18 1.50 15.52
N TYR A 493 22.82 2.50 16.31
CA TYR A 493 22.49 3.85 15.86
C TYR A 493 23.59 4.81 16.30
N THR A 494 23.96 5.75 15.44
CA THR A 494 24.83 6.89 15.77
C THR A 494 24.08 8.16 15.44
N PHE A 495 23.75 8.97 16.45
CA PHE A 495 23.10 10.27 16.26
C PHE A 495 24.14 11.38 16.47
N SER A 496 24.38 12.15 15.40
CA SER A 496 25.38 13.22 15.37
C SER A 496 24.79 14.58 15.78
N PRO A 497 25.57 15.51 16.38
CA PRO A 497 25.10 16.86 16.77
C PRO A 497 24.60 17.72 15.59
N ASP A 498 25.07 17.45 14.38
CA ASP A 498 24.66 18.17 13.16
C ASP A 498 23.24 17.80 12.68
N GLY A 499 22.65 16.72 13.22
CA GLY A 499 21.36 16.18 12.78
C GLY A 499 21.50 15.02 11.78
N THR A 500 22.70 14.50 11.52
CA THR A 500 22.90 13.26 10.76
C THR A 500 22.74 12.01 11.65
N VAL A 501 22.28 10.91 11.06
CA VAL A 501 22.17 9.61 11.74
C VAL A 501 22.64 8.47 10.83
N ALA A 502 23.33 7.49 11.41
CA ALA A 502 23.66 6.23 10.77
C ALA A 502 23.12 5.06 11.59
N LYS A 503 22.45 4.11 10.92
CA LYS A 503 22.07 2.80 11.42
C LYS A 503 23.00 1.76 10.80
N VAL A 504 23.55 0.86 11.62
CA VAL A 504 24.23 -0.34 11.17
C VAL A 504 23.50 -1.55 11.75
N SER A 505 22.80 -2.30 10.91
CA SER A 505 22.26 -3.62 11.25
C SER A 505 23.39 -4.65 11.12
N HIS A 506 23.52 -5.55 12.08
CA HIS A 506 24.34 -6.75 11.98
C HIS A 506 23.49 -7.97 12.31
N SER A 507 23.67 -9.05 11.56
CA SER A 507 22.95 -10.31 11.78
C SER A 507 23.77 -11.52 11.35
N ARG A 508 23.73 -12.57 12.15
CA ARG A 508 24.31 -13.89 11.82
C ARG A 508 23.47 -15.01 12.41
N THR A 509 23.19 -16.03 11.61
CA THR A 509 22.43 -17.21 12.03
C THR A 509 23.24 -18.48 11.78
N ILE A 510 23.32 -19.32 12.80
CA ILE A 510 24.01 -20.62 12.76
C ILE A 510 22.96 -21.70 13.01
N VAL A 511 22.81 -22.65 12.08
CA VAL A 511 21.88 -23.78 12.17
C VAL A 511 22.65 -25.09 12.05
N ASN A 512 22.76 -25.81 13.16
CA ASN A 512 23.35 -27.16 13.20
C ASN A 512 22.23 -28.19 13.22
N ALA A 513 22.34 -29.21 12.38
CA ALA A 513 21.48 -30.38 12.26
C ALA A 513 22.35 -31.65 12.15
N PRO A 514 21.81 -32.88 12.14
CA PRO A 514 22.62 -34.09 12.12
C PRO A 514 23.36 -34.22 10.78
N GLY A 515 24.68 -34.01 10.79
CA GLY A 515 25.53 -34.05 9.59
C GLY A 515 25.59 -32.75 8.77
N VAL A 516 24.84 -31.69 9.12
CA VAL A 516 24.81 -30.41 8.39
C VAL A 516 24.95 -29.24 9.36
N SER A 517 25.73 -28.22 8.99
CA SER A 517 25.90 -26.99 9.77
C SER A 517 25.92 -25.79 8.82
N LEU A 518 24.83 -25.01 8.76
CA LEU A 518 24.79 -23.70 8.11
C LEU A 518 25.34 -22.65 9.07
N ASP A 519 26.15 -21.75 8.54
CA ASP A 519 26.45 -20.44 9.13
C ASP A 519 26.22 -19.42 8.01
N THR A 520 25.41 -18.38 8.25
CA THR A 520 25.22 -17.31 7.26
C THR A 520 26.45 -16.44 7.09
N GLY A 521 27.41 -16.52 8.01
CA GLY A 521 28.42 -15.49 8.21
C GLY A 521 27.81 -14.22 8.79
N ASP A 522 28.67 -13.23 9.06
CA ASP A 522 28.27 -11.91 9.52
C ASP A 522 27.78 -11.06 8.34
N SER A 523 26.48 -10.74 8.33
CA SER A 523 25.88 -9.79 7.39
C SER A 523 25.78 -8.41 8.03
N TYR A 524 26.10 -7.36 7.27
CA TYR A 524 26.04 -5.96 7.70
C TYR A 524 25.27 -5.10 6.71
N GLU A 525 24.28 -4.36 7.20
CA GLU A 525 23.52 -3.36 6.44
C GLU A 525 23.78 -1.98 7.05
N THR A 526 24.11 -0.98 6.23
CA THR A 526 24.25 0.41 6.70
C THR A 526 23.21 1.31 6.04
N THR A 527 22.37 1.97 6.85
CA THR A 527 21.42 3.01 6.41
C THR A 527 21.85 4.35 6.98
N LYS A 528 21.81 5.41 6.17
CA LYS A 528 22.08 6.80 6.60
C LYS A 528 20.84 7.67 6.49
N GLY A 529 20.83 8.78 7.20
CA GLY A 529 19.72 9.72 7.21
C GLY A 529 19.99 10.98 8.02
N THR A 530 18.92 11.72 8.27
CA THR A 530 18.89 12.84 9.23
C THR A 530 17.87 12.56 10.34
N TRP A 531 18.02 13.24 11.47
CA TRP A 531 17.13 13.12 12.62
C TRP A 531 16.77 14.47 13.20
N ALA A 532 15.64 14.50 13.91
CA ALA A 532 15.25 15.60 14.78
C ALA A 532 14.50 15.02 15.99
N ALA A 533 14.75 15.55 17.19
CA ALA A 533 14.03 15.15 18.39
C ALA A 533 13.71 16.36 19.28
N GLY A 534 12.49 16.37 19.80
CA GLY A 534 11.94 17.46 20.59
C GLY A 534 10.60 17.07 21.21
N GLY A 535 10.27 17.64 22.37
CA GLY A 535 8.98 17.36 23.04
C GLY A 535 8.67 15.88 23.31
N GLY A 536 9.69 15.04 23.52
CA GLY A 536 9.51 13.59 23.73
C GLY A 536 9.22 12.77 22.46
N LYS A 537 9.40 13.36 21.27
CA LYS A 537 9.32 12.67 19.97
C LYS A 537 10.65 12.69 19.21
N LEU A 538 11.07 11.54 18.69
CA LEU A 538 12.22 11.37 17.79
C LEU A 538 11.68 11.04 16.39
N VAL A 539 12.14 11.79 15.39
CA VAL A 539 11.84 11.54 13.98
C VAL A 539 13.14 11.32 13.22
N VAL A 540 13.19 10.28 12.40
CA VAL A 540 14.34 9.93 11.55
C VAL A 540 13.90 9.82 10.10
N PHE A 541 14.75 10.33 9.20
CA PHE A 541 14.54 10.45 7.76
C PHE A 541 15.70 9.82 7.01
N TRP A 542 15.51 8.61 6.48
CA TRP A 542 16.56 7.84 5.82
C TRP A 542 16.78 8.29 4.37
N GLU A 543 18.00 8.13 3.85
CA GLU A 543 18.38 8.42 2.46
C GLU A 543 17.59 7.60 1.44
N ASN A 544 17.02 6.44 1.84
CA ASN A 544 16.14 5.62 1.02
C ASN A 544 14.67 6.11 0.99
N GLY A 545 14.37 7.28 1.58
CA GLY A 545 13.04 7.91 1.56
C GLY A 545 12.05 7.37 2.61
N ASN A 546 12.47 6.44 3.47
CA ASN A 546 11.67 6.02 4.62
C ASN A 546 11.81 7.00 5.78
N ALA A 547 10.69 7.22 6.49
CA ALA A 547 10.66 7.97 7.73
C ALA A 547 10.20 7.08 8.90
N ASN A 548 10.74 7.31 10.09
CA ASN A 548 10.26 6.72 11.33
C ASN A 548 9.97 7.81 12.36
N GLU A 549 8.90 7.65 13.12
CA GLU A 549 8.55 8.49 14.28
C GLU A 549 8.37 7.58 15.50
N TRP A 550 9.01 7.96 16.61
CA TRP A 550 8.87 7.33 17.91
C TRP A 550 8.57 8.39 18.97
N THR A 551 7.82 8.05 20.01
CA THR A 551 7.99 8.76 21.29
C THR A 551 9.18 8.17 22.04
N TYR A 552 9.92 8.98 22.80
CA TYR A 552 11.13 8.52 23.47
C TYR A 552 11.27 9.01 24.91
N GLU A 553 12.00 8.22 25.70
CA GLU A 553 12.44 8.53 27.05
C GLU A 553 13.93 8.22 27.15
N VAL A 554 14.74 9.21 27.58
CA VAL A 554 16.15 8.99 27.92
C VAL A 554 16.24 8.75 29.43
N VAL A 555 16.73 7.57 29.81
CA VAL A 555 16.91 7.15 31.21
C VAL A 555 18.39 7.06 31.51
N ALA A 556 18.84 7.82 32.52
CA ALA A 556 20.17 7.68 33.09
C ALA A 556 20.10 6.72 34.29
N GLU A 557 20.83 5.60 34.23
CA GLU A 557 20.93 4.65 35.34
C GLU A 557 22.18 4.95 36.18
N PRO A 558 22.09 5.11 37.52
CA PRO A 558 23.23 5.49 38.35
C PRO A 558 24.43 4.53 38.21
N GLY A 559 25.52 5.02 37.62
CA GLY A 559 26.74 4.24 37.39
C GLY A 559 26.72 3.34 36.14
N GLN A 560 25.75 3.49 35.24
CA GLN A 560 25.73 2.81 33.93
C GLN A 560 25.65 3.83 32.77
N SER A 561 25.75 3.33 31.53
CA SER A 561 25.48 4.13 30.33
C SER A 561 23.98 4.46 30.21
N ARG A 562 23.63 5.49 29.43
CA ARG A 562 22.24 5.91 29.20
C ARG A 562 21.44 4.80 28.50
N ARG A 563 20.12 4.81 28.66
CA ARG A 563 19.19 4.02 27.84
C ARG A 563 18.15 4.91 27.21
N VAL A 564 17.85 4.67 25.94
CA VAL A 564 16.75 5.33 25.21
C VAL A 564 15.67 4.29 24.97
N ARG A 565 14.49 4.52 25.55
CA ARG A 565 13.29 3.76 25.21
C ARG A 565 12.61 4.46 24.04
N LEU A 566 12.35 3.74 22.95
CA LEU A 566 11.60 4.20 21.79
C LEU A 566 10.27 3.45 21.72
N HIS A 567 9.17 4.16 21.58
CA HIS A 567 7.82 3.59 21.53
C HIS A 567 7.17 3.89 20.17
N ALA A 568 6.93 2.83 19.39
CA ALA A 568 6.24 2.87 18.09
C ALA A 568 4.96 2.04 18.13
N GLY A 569 3.85 2.66 18.56
CA GLY A 569 2.54 2.00 18.61
C GLY A 569 2.54 0.79 19.55
N GLN A 570 2.32 -0.40 19.02
CA GLN A 570 2.32 -1.65 19.79
C GLN A 570 3.71 -2.27 19.99
N GLY A 571 4.78 -1.71 19.41
CA GLY A 571 6.16 -2.17 19.58
C GLY A 571 7.04 -1.14 20.31
N GLY A 572 7.63 -1.55 21.44
CA GLY A 572 8.69 -0.80 22.11
C GLY A 572 10.07 -1.35 21.74
N MET A 573 11.03 -0.48 21.46
CA MET A 573 12.45 -0.83 21.26
C MET A 573 13.28 -0.13 22.34
N VAL A 574 14.20 -0.86 22.98
CA VAL A 574 15.14 -0.27 23.95
C VAL A 574 16.53 -0.24 23.31
N LEU A 575 17.15 0.93 23.36
CA LEU A 575 18.51 1.19 22.93
C LEU A 575 19.38 1.44 24.18
N GLY A 576 20.46 0.67 24.36
CA GLY A 576 21.50 0.99 25.34
C GLY A 576 22.59 1.85 24.72
N GLU A 577 23.10 2.85 25.43
CA GLU A 577 24.29 3.60 25.00
C GLU A 577 25.52 2.70 25.04
N ILE A 578 26.30 2.74 23.95
CA ILE A 578 27.65 2.18 23.88
C ILE A 578 28.62 3.28 24.29
N ASN A 579 29.29 3.11 25.42
CA ASN A 579 30.50 3.86 25.72
C ASN A 579 31.62 3.31 24.80
N GLY A 580 32.18 4.16 23.94
CA GLY A 580 33.28 3.84 23.02
C GLY A 580 34.66 4.00 23.64
#